data_AF-W7A4G4-F1
#
_entry.id   AF-W7A4G4-F1
#
_cell.length_a   1.000
_cell.length_b   1.000
_cell.length_c   1.000
_cell.angle_alpha   90.00
_cell.angle_beta   90.00
_cell.angle_gamma   90.00
#
_symmetry.space_group_name_H-M   'P 1'
#
loop_
_entity.id
_entity.type
_entity.pdbx_description
1 polymer ?
#
loop_
_entity_poly.entity_id
_entity_poly.type
_entity_poly.pdbx_seq_one_letter_code
_entity_poly.pdbx_strand_id
1 'polypeptide(L)'
;MNEQGISHHRHPCKPPLIGIDNACLDPGSPTLINSVEANLTSALPRLNPFTCKDVDDRLREIMPPCKDWTEINIFDKLIFLVAKVSGRVFVGLEVSQTPEYIDTAVNYTLQFMHAVHVVKTIRPWLKPSLGPRTPEIQKLLGLAKLAEKLLGPIIEEKIHRRANDSG
;
A
#
# COMPACT_ATOMS: atom_id res chain seq x y z
N MET A 1 47.18 22.52 14.25
CA MET A 1 46.51 22.87 15.52
C MET A 1 45.61 24.06 15.24
N ASN A 2 44.31 23.81 15.10
CA ASN A 2 43.22 24.56 15.74
C ASN A 2 41.88 24.25 15.06
N GLU A 3 41.06 23.57 15.86
CA GLU A 3 39.65 23.27 15.69
C GLU A 3 38.83 24.54 15.90
N GLN A 4 37.81 24.78 15.06
CA GLN A 4 36.63 25.53 15.47
C GLN A 4 35.37 24.92 14.85
N GLY A 5 34.46 24.55 15.75
CA GLY A 5 33.35 23.64 15.55
C GLY A 5 32.20 24.20 14.71
N ILE A 6 31.58 23.29 13.96
CA ILE A 6 30.31 23.49 13.28
C ILE A 6 29.20 23.21 14.30
N SER A 7 28.56 24.27 14.77
CA SER A 7 27.40 24.21 15.67
C SER A 7 26.19 23.62 14.92
N HIS A 8 25.85 22.38 15.23
CA HIS A 8 24.58 21.76 14.84
C HIS A 8 23.43 22.38 15.66
N HIS A 9 22.76 23.40 15.11
CA HIS A 9 21.44 23.80 15.58
C HIS A 9 20.43 22.68 15.26
N ARG A 10 20.16 21.81 16.23
CA ARG A 10 18.99 20.91 16.20
C ARG A 10 17.74 21.74 16.50
N HIS A 11 16.92 21.95 15.48
CA HIS A 11 15.52 22.35 15.69
C HIS A 11 14.71 21.12 16.15
N PRO A 12 13.77 21.27 17.11
CA PRO A 12 12.92 20.17 17.55
C PRO A 12 11.84 19.90 16.49
N CYS A 13 11.94 18.77 15.78
CA CYS A 13 10.83 18.25 14.98
C CYS A 13 9.68 17.88 15.91
N LYS A 14 8.63 18.70 15.93
CA LYS A 14 7.28 18.28 16.31
C LYS A 14 6.77 17.26 15.27
N PRO A 15 6.05 16.20 15.67
CA PRO A 15 5.50 15.26 14.70
C PRO A 15 4.31 15.91 13.99
N PRO A 16 4.22 15.90 12.65
CA PRO A 16 2.98 16.26 11.98
C PRO A 16 2.06 15.05 11.94
N LEU A 17 0.82 15.27 12.42
CA LEU A 17 -0.31 14.42 12.16
C LEU A 17 -0.56 14.38 10.65
N ILE A 18 -0.50 13.18 10.07
CA ILE A 18 -1.05 12.74 8.77
C ILE A 18 -1.46 13.90 7.86
N GLY A 19 -0.45 14.57 7.32
CA GLY A 19 -0.53 15.36 6.11
C GLY A 19 0.43 14.67 5.16
N ILE A 20 -0.04 14.20 4.02
CA ILE A 20 0.84 13.79 2.93
C ILE A 20 1.39 15.07 2.29
N ASP A 21 2.45 15.59 2.88
CA ASP A 21 3.30 16.60 2.28
C ASP A 21 4.07 15.96 1.12
N ASN A 22 3.54 16.15 -0.10
CA ASN A 22 4.20 15.81 -1.37
C ASN A 22 5.55 16.51 -1.58
N ALA A 23 6.06 17.25 -0.58
CA ALA A 23 7.35 17.94 -0.62
C ALA A 23 8.52 17.08 -0.11
N CYS A 24 8.27 15.94 0.54
CA CYS A 24 9.34 15.13 1.15
C CYS A 24 9.65 13.82 0.40
N LEU A 25 8.77 13.36 -0.50
CA LEU A 25 9.00 12.17 -1.30
C LEU A 25 9.61 12.58 -2.64
N ASP A 26 10.95 12.75 -2.68
CA ASP A 26 11.68 12.76 -3.94
C ASP A 26 11.70 11.30 -4.48
N PRO A 27 10.97 11.00 -5.58
CA PRO A 27 10.97 9.65 -6.16
C PRO A 27 12.35 9.20 -6.66
N GLY A 28 13.32 10.12 -6.78
CA GLY A 28 14.72 9.82 -7.09
C GLY A 28 15.62 9.63 -5.86
N SER A 29 15.11 9.67 -4.62
CA SER A 29 15.97 9.58 -3.46
C SER A 29 16.64 8.19 -3.38
N PRO A 30 17.97 8.13 -3.25
CA PRO A 30 18.69 6.85 -3.18
C PRO A 30 18.27 6.03 -1.96
N THR A 31 17.77 6.67 -0.89
CA THR A 31 17.26 5.97 0.29
C THR A 31 16.01 5.16 0.01
N LEU A 32 15.06 5.69 -0.77
CA LEU A 32 13.85 4.94 -1.15
C LEU A 32 14.18 3.83 -2.13
N ILE A 33 14.97 4.13 -3.16
CA ILE A 33 15.38 3.15 -4.18
C ILE A 33 16.17 2.01 -3.52
N ASN A 34 17.17 2.32 -2.69
CA ASN A 34 17.95 1.31 -1.98
C ASN A 34 17.13 0.52 -0.96
N SER A 35 16.13 1.14 -0.31
CA SER A 35 15.25 0.41 0.60
C SER A 35 14.36 -0.59 -0.13
N VAL A 36 13.87 -0.23 -1.31
CA VAL A 36 13.13 -1.12 -2.21
C VAL A 36 14.05 -2.22 -2.71
N GLU A 37 15.22 -1.89 -3.25
CA GLU A 37 16.15 -2.85 -3.81
C GLU A 37 16.71 -3.83 -2.76
N ALA A 38 17.15 -3.34 -1.60
CA ALA A 38 17.77 -4.18 -0.57
C ALA A 38 16.75 -5.08 0.14
N ASN A 39 15.52 -4.60 0.38
CA ASN A 39 14.51 -5.38 1.10
C ASN A 39 13.60 -6.23 0.19
N LEU A 40 13.17 -5.72 -0.97
CA LEU A 40 12.35 -6.55 -1.88
C LEU A 40 13.22 -7.57 -2.60
N THR A 41 14.32 -7.17 -3.24
CA THR A 41 15.10 -8.07 -4.11
C THR A 41 15.72 -9.25 -3.36
N SER A 42 16.16 -9.05 -2.10
CA SER A 42 16.74 -10.11 -1.28
C SER A 42 15.71 -11.06 -0.66
N ALA A 43 14.48 -10.58 -0.38
CA ALA A 43 13.41 -11.39 0.21
C ALA A 43 12.57 -12.13 -0.83
N LEU A 44 12.52 -11.66 -2.08
CA LEU A 44 11.75 -12.24 -3.17
C LEU A 44 12.00 -13.74 -3.39
N PRO A 45 13.25 -14.27 -3.41
CA PRO A 45 13.49 -15.70 -3.61
C PRO A 45 12.84 -16.60 -2.54
N ARG A 46 12.68 -16.09 -1.30
CA ARG A 46 12.04 -16.82 -0.19
C ARG A 46 10.51 -16.76 -0.28
N LEU A 47 9.97 -15.69 -0.86
CA LEU A 47 8.54 -15.45 -0.98
C LEU A 47 7.94 -16.13 -2.23
N ASN A 48 8.71 -16.18 -3.31
CA ASN A 48 8.28 -16.63 -4.64
C ASN A 48 7.61 -18.02 -4.67
N PRO A 49 8.13 -19.07 -3.99
CA PRO A 49 7.54 -20.41 -4.09
C PRO A 49 6.17 -20.52 -3.42
N PHE A 50 5.99 -19.83 -2.29
CA PHE A 50 4.72 -19.81 -1.56
C PHE A 50 3.68 -18.96 -2.29
N THR A 51 4.10 -17.84 -2.87
CA THR A 51 3.22 -16.95 -3.63
C THR A 51 2.71 -17.60 -4.91
N CYS A 52 3.54 -18.32 -5.67
CA CYS A 52 3.09 -19.00 -6.90
C CYS A 52 2.00 -20.05 -6.62
N LYS A 53 2.20 -20.88 -5.59
CA LYS A 53 1.19 -21.87 -5.20
C LYS A 53 -0.10 -21.21 -4.72
N ASP A 54 0.00 -20.15 -3.91
CA ASP A 54 -1.16 -19.42 -3.42
C ASP A 54 -1.92 -18.75 -4.58
N VAL A 55 -1.21 -18.23 -5.58
CA VAL A 55 -1.82 -17.73 -6.83
C VAL A 55 -2.58 -18.84 -7.54
N ASP A 56 -1.97 -20.00 -7.78
CA ASP A 56 -2.63 -21.11 -8.48
C ASP A 56 -3.88 -21.60 -7.75
N ASP A 57 -3.79 -21.77 -6.43
CA ASP A 57 -4.89 -22.23 -5.58
C ASP A 57 -6.06 -21.22 -5.63
N ARG A 58 -5.77 -19.91 -5.51
CA ARG A 58 -6.78 -18.85 -5.56
C ARG A 58 -7.33 -18.61 -6.96
N LEU A 59 -6.51 -18.80 -7.99
CA LEU A 59 -6.96 -18.66 -9.37
C LEU A 59 -8.03 -19.71 -9.69
N ARG A 60 -7.85 -20.95 -9.25
CA ARG A 60 -8.84 -22.03 -9.38
C ARG A 60 -10.12 -21.76 -8.60
N GLU A 61 -10.03 -21.05 -7.47
CA GLU A 61 -11.19 -20.60 -6.68
C GLU A 61 -12.00 -19.53 -7.43
N ILE A 62 -11.31 -18.57 -8.05
CA ILE A 62 -11.93 -17.38 -8.67
C ILE A 62 -12.39 -17.66 -10.12
N MET A 63 -11.68 -18.53 -10.82
CA MET A 63 -11.93 -18.98 -12.18
C MET A 63 -11.96 -20.52 -12.20
N PRO A 64 -13.08 -21.12 -11.78
CA PRO A 64 -13.22 -22.58 -11.81
C PRO A 64 -13.22 -23.10 -13.26
N PRO A 65 -12.90 -24.39 -13.48
CA PRO A 65 -12.98 -24.99 -14.80
C PRO A 65 -14.39 -24.83 -15.39
N CYS A 66 -14.47 -24.26 -16.60
CA CYS A 66 -15.72 -24.13 -17.34
C CYS A 66 -15.75 -25.10 -18.52
N LYS A 67 -16.91 -25.70 -18.79
CA LYS A 67 -17.12 -26.58 -19.96
C LYS A 67 -17.44 -25.77 -21.21
N ASP A 68 -18.16 -24.67 -21.04
CA ASP A 68 -18.57 -23.74 -22.10
C ASP A 68 -17.91 -22.39 -21.90
N TRP A 69 -17.69 -21.66 -23.01
CA TRP A 69 -17.12 -20.32 -22.95
C TRP A 69 -17.99 -19.41 -22.09
N THR A 70 -17.39 -18.76 -21.10
CA THR A 70 -18.07 -17.86 -20.17
C THR A 70 -17.36 -16.52 -20.14
N GLU A 71 -18.12 -15.44 -20.33
CA GLU A 71 -17.60 -14.08 -20.18
C GLU A 71 -17.36 -13.77 -18.70
N ILE A 72 -16.20 -13.23 -18.39
CA ILE A 72 -15.82 -12.83 -17.04
C ILE A 72 -15.19 -11.45 -17.04
N ASN A 73 -15.45 -10.67 -15.99
CA ASN A 73 -14.69 -9.45 -15.75
C ASN A 73 -13.33 -9.79 -15.14
N ILE A 74 -12.31 -9.94 -15.98
CA ILE A 74 -10.94 -10.30 -15.56
C ILE A 74 -10.34 -9.26 -14.60
N PHE A 75 -10.71 -7.99 -14.74
CA PHE A 75 -10.16 -6.92 -13.91
C PHE A 75 -10.61 -7.08 -12.45
N ASP A 76 -11.90 -7.34 -12.22
CA ASP A 76 -12.44 -7.57 -10.87
C ASP A 76 -11.81 -8.81 -10.23
N LYS A 77 -11.67 -9.89 -11.02
CA LYS A 77 -11.03 -11.13 -10.56
C LYS A 77 -9.57 -10.90 -10.19
N LEU A 78 -8.84 -10.12 -10.98
CA LEU A 78 -7.43 -9.83 -10.75
C LEU A 78 -7.24 -8.97 -9.49
N ILE A 79 -8.04 -7.94 -9.27
CA ILE A 79 -7.95 -7.11 -8.06
C ILE A 79 -8.19 -7.96 -6.82
N PHE A 80 -9.21 -8.83 -6.84
CA PHE A 80 -9.51 -9.73 -5.74
C PHE A 80 -8.36 -10.73 -5.48
N LEU A 81 -7.79 -11.31 -6.53
CA LEU A 81 -6.63 -12.20 -6.44
C LEU A 81 -5.43 -11.49 -5.80
N VAL A 82 -5.09 -10.30 -6.30
CA VAL A 82 -3.99 -9.49 -5.77
C VAL A 82 -4.22 -9.13 -4.31
N ALA A 83 -5.45 -8.76 -3.92
CA ALA A 83 -5.77 -8.46 -2.52
C ALA A 83 -5.51 -9.66 -1.60
N LYS A 84 -5.95 -10.87 -1.98
CA LYS A 84 -5.72 -12.08 -1.17
C LYS A 84 -4.23 -12.45 -1.08
N VAL A 85 -3.54 -12.51 -2.22
CA VAL A 85 -2.14 -12.98 -2.29
C VAL A 85 -1.21 -11.99 -1.59
N SER A 86 -1.34 -10.70 -1.89
CA SER A 86 -0.51 -9.67 -1.25
C SER A 86 -0.87 -9.47 0.22
N GLY A 87 -2.15 -9.58 0.58
CA GLY A 87 -2.60 -9.51 1.97
C GLY A 87 -1.98 -10.61 2.82
N ARG A 88 -1.94 -11.84 2.33
CA ARG A 88 -1.32 -12.96 3.05
C ARG A 88 0.14 -12.67 3.42
N VAL A 89 0.87 -12.02 2.53
CA VAL A 89 2.27 -11.62 2.74
C VAL A 89 2.38 -10.47 3.76
N PHE A 90 1.58 -9.42 3.59
CA PHE A 90 1.76 -8.19 4.35
C PHE A 90 1.06 -8.18 5.71
N VAL A 91 -0.15 -8.74 5.78
CA VAL A 91 -0.99 -8.73 6.99
C VAL A 91 -1.12 -10.09 7.65
N GLY A 92 -0.73 -11.16 6.94
CA GLY A 92 -0.82 -12.53 7.44
C GLY A 92 -2.10 -13.24 6.99
N LEU A 93 -2.13 -14.56 7.14
CA LEU A 93 -3.20 -15.40 6.61
C LEU A 93 -4.57 -15.09 7.22
N GLU A 94 -4.62 -14.92 8.54
CA GLU A 94 -5.87 -14.70 9.28
C GLU A 94 -6.60 -13.44 8.83
N VAL A 95 -5.89 -12.31 8.73
CA VAL A 95 -6.49 -11.03 8.34
C VAL A 95 -6.79 -11.00 6.84
N SER A 96 -5.88 -11.52 6.00
CA SER A 96 -6.00 -11.48 4.54
C SER A 96 -7.25 -12.17 3.97
N GLN A 97 -7.86 -13.07 4.74
CA GLN A 97 -9.05 -13.82 4.34
C GLN A 97 -10.34 -13.21 4.85
N THR A 98 -10.26 -12.21 5.74
CA THR A 98 -11.46 -11.57 6.28
C THR A 98 -12.18 -10.80 5.17
N PRO A 99 -13.52 -10.86 5.11
CA PRO A 99 -14.27 -10.11 4.12
C PRO A 99 -14.03 -8.61 4.27
N GLU A 100 -13.88 -8.11 5.50
CA GLU A 100 -13.57 -6.70 5.77
C GLU A 100 -12.25 -6.24 5.13
N TYR A 101 -11.18 -7.03 5.25
CA TYR A 101 -9.90 -6.73 4.60
C TYR A 101 -10.03 -6.76 3.08
N ILE A 102 -10.63 -7.83 2.54
CA ILE A 102 -10.73 -8.02 1.10
C ILE A 102 -11.58 -6.91 0.47
N ASP A 103 -12.74 -6.60 1.04
CA ASP A 103 -13.63 -5.55 0.54
C ASP A 103 -12.95 -4.18 0.63
N THR A 104 -12.25 -3.90 1.73
CA THR A 104 -11.49 -2.65 1.89
C THR A 104 -10.39 -2.54 0.86
N ALA A 105 -9.58 -3.59 0.66
CA ALA A 105 -8.47 -3.60 -0.29
C ALA A 105 -8.93 -3.47 -1.75
N VAL A 106 -9.97 -4.24 -2.13
CA VAL A 106 -10.56 -4.21 -3.47
C VAL A 106 -11.18 -2.83 -3.74
N ASN A 107 -12.03 -2.34 -2.85
CA ASN A 107 -12.71 -1.06 -3.04
C ASN A 107 -11.73 0.11 -3.01
N TYR A 108 -10.73 0.09 -2.12
CA TYR A 108 -9.65 1.08 -2.12
C TYR A 108 -8.96 1.14 -3.48
N THR A 109 -8.59 -0.02 -4.04
CA THR A 109 -7.94 -0.11 -5.36
C THR A 109 -8.82 0.45 -6.47
N LEU A 110 -10.10 0.09 -6.51
CA LEU A 110 -11.05 0.60 -7.49
C LEU A 110 -11.22 2.12 -7.38
N GLN A 111 -11.51 2.64 -6.18
CA GLN A 111 -11.69 4.08 -5.99
C GLN A 111 -10.41 4.86 -6.24
N PHE A 112 -9.24 4.28 -5.94
CA PHE A 112 -7.95 4.89 -6.26
C PHE A 112 -7.78 5.06 -7.77
N MET A 113 -8.07 4.02 -8.56
CA MET A 113 -8.00 4.11 -10.03
C MET A 113 -8.96 5.16 -10.58
N HIS A 114 -10.19 5.24 -10.05
CA HIS A 114 -11.15 6.29 -10.42
C HIS A 114 -10.63 7.69 -10.06
N ALA A 115 -10.10 7.88 -8.85
CA ALA A 115 -9.54 9.15 -8.41
C ALA A 115 -8.36 9.58 -9.30
N VAL A 116 -7.46 8.65 -9.64
CA VAL A 116 -6.34 8.91 -10.57
C VAL A 116 -6.86 9.34 -11.94
N HIS A 117 -7.88 8.66 -12.47
CA HIS A 117 -8.47 9.03 -13.75
C HIS A 117 -9.04 10.44 -13.72
N VAL A 118 -9.81 10.79 -12.69
CA VAL A 118 -10.39 12.13 -12.53
C VAL A 118 -9.31 13.19 -12.36
N VAL A 119 -8.31 12.97 -11.50
CA VAL A 119 -7.21 13.91 -11.28
C VAL A 119 -6.40 14.16 -12.56
N LYS A 120 -6.27 13.17 -13.44
CA LYS A 120 -5.60 13.34 -14.74
C LYS A 120 -6.36 14.29 -15.67
N THR A 121 -7.68 14.41 -15.54
CA THR A 121 -8.49 15.35 -16.35
C THR A 121 -8.42 16.80 -15.86
N ILE A 122 -8.01 17.02 -14.60
CA ILE A 122 -7.92 18.36 -14.01
C ILE A 122 -6.68 19.09 -14.54
N ARG A 123 -6.86 20.35 -14.98
CA ARG A 123 -5.74 21.20 -15.43
C ARG A 123 -4.72 21.41 -14.29
N PRO A 124 -3.40 21.43 -14.57
CA PRO A 124 -2.37 21.48 -13.53
C PRO A 124 -2.54 22.60 -12.49
N TRP A 125 -2.97 23.80 -12.92
CA TRP A 125 -3.18 24.95 -12.03
C TRP A 125 -4.44 24.84 -11.15
N LEU A 126 -5.40 23.99 -11.51
CA LEU A 126 -6.60 23.71 -10.73
C LEU A 126 -6.42 22.53 -9.76
N LYS A 127 -5.38 21.71 -9.94
CA LYS A 127 -5.14 20.52 -9.12
C LYS A 127 -5.02 20.80 -7.61
N PRO A 128 -4.32 21.85 -7.15
CA PRO A 128 -4.16 22.08 -5.70
C PRO A 128 -5.48 22.39 -4.99
N SER A 129 -6.44 23.02 -5.68
CA SER A 129 -7.70 23.44 -5.08
C SER A 129 -8.84 22.46 -5.33
N LEU A 130 -9.02 22.00 -6.58
CA LEU A 130 -10.12 21.12 -6.97
C LEU A 130 -9.80 19.65 -6.75
N GLY A 131 -8.53 19.23 -6.87
CA GLY A 131 -8.13 17.84 -6.70
C GLY A 131 -8.65 17.27 -5.38
N PRO A 132 -8.21 17.79 -4.22
CA PRO A 132 -8.66 17.31 -2.91
C PRO A 132 -10.17 17.39 -2.68
N ARG A 133 -10.90 18.24 -3.42
CA ARG A 133 -12.34 18.46 -3.23
C ARG A 133 -13.22 17.59 -4.11
N THR A 134 -12.63 16.80 -5.01
CA THR A 134 -13.39 15.86 -5.83
C THR A 134 -14.04 14.76 -4.96
N PRO A 135 -15.28 14.34 -5.27
CA PRO A 135 -15.95 13.29 -4.52
C PRO A 135 -15.18 11.96 -4.56
N GLU A 136 -14.46 11.68 -5.64
CA GLU A 136 -13.62 10.50 -5.80
C GLU A 136 -12.45 10.50 -4.81
N ILE A 137 -11.77 11.64 -4.64
CA ILE A 137 -10.70 11.75 -3.64
C ILE A 137 -11.25 11.69 -2.23
N GLN A 138 -12.39 12.34 -1.94
CA GLN A 138 -13.02 12.27 -0.62
C GLN A 138 -13.40 10.82 -0.24
N LYS A 139 -13.94 10.07 -1.20
CA LYS A 139 -14.26 8.65 -1.01
C LYS A 139 -13.01 7.79 -0.79
N LEU A 140 -11.95 8.03 -1.57
CA LEU A 140 -10.66 7.37 -1.39
C LEU A 140 -10.06 7.66 0.00
N LEU A 141 -10.12 8.90 0.48
CA LEU A 141 -9.66 9.28 1.81
C LEU A 141 -10.47 8.60 2.92
N GLY A 142 -11.79 8.42 2.72
CA GLY A 142 -12.63 7.64 3.63
C GLY A 142 -12.16 6.18 3.73
N LEU A 143 -11.87 5.56 2.59
CA LEU A 143 -11.34 4.19 2.54
C LEU A 143 -9.94 4.08 3.13
N ALA A 144 -9.08 5.08 2.94
CA ALA A 144 -7.76 5.15 3.55
C ALA A 144 -7.87 5.11 5.08
N LYS A 145 -8.81 5.85 5.68
CA LYS A 145 -9.07 5.83 7.12
C LYS A 145 -9.58 4.48 7.62
N LEU A 146 -10.36 3.77 6.82
CA LEU A 146 -10.80 2.41 7.17
C LEU A 146 -9.62 1.43 7.13
N ALA A 147 -8.81 1.50 6.08
CA ALA A 147 -7.59 0.71 5.98
C ALA A 147 -6.62 0.99 7.13
N GLU A 148 -6.46 2.26 7.53
CA GLU A 148 -5.64 2.66 8.67
C GLU A 148 -6.14 2.04 9.97
N LYS A 149 -7.45 2.04 10.22
CA LYS A 149 -8.04 1.39 11.41
C LYS A 149 -7.82 -0.12 11.42
N LEU A 150 -7.95 -0.75 10.26
CA LEU A 150 -7.79 -2.20 10.11
C LEU A 150 -6.31 -2.64 10.25
N LEU A 151 -5.40 -1.87 9.67
CA LEU A 151 -3.98 -2.22 9.58
C LEU A 151 -3.15 -1.66 10.74
N GLY A 152 -3.60 -0.59 11.38
CA GLY A 152 -2.96 0.05 12.53
C GLY A 152 -2.46 -0.93 13.58
N PRO A 153 -3.32 -1.79 14.16
CA PRO A 153 -2.88 -2.73 15.20
C PRO A 153 -1.85 -3.75 14.70
N ILE A 154 -1.96 -4.18 13.44
CA ILE A 154 -1.03 -5.13 12.82
C ILE A 154 0.35 -4.50 12.62
N ILE A 155 0.38 -3.21 12.25
CA ILE A 155 1.62 -2.45 12.08
C ILE A 155 2.26 -2.21 13.44
N GLU A 156 1.49 -1.82 14.44
CA GLU A 156 1.97 -1.62 15.82
C GLU A 156 2.58 -2.91 16.38
N GLU A 157 1.91 -4.06 16.24
CA GLU A 157 2.44 -5.35 16.67
C GLU A 157 3.79 -5.67 16.00
N LYS A 158 3.90 -5.42 14.68
CA LYS A 158 5.16 -5.63 13.95
C LYS A 158 6.28 -4.71 14.43
N ILE A 159 5.98 -3.47 14.80
CA ILE A 159 6.95 -2.52 15.35
C ILE A 159 7.38 -2.97 16.74
N HIS A 160 6.45 -3.35 17.62
CA HIS A 160 6.73 -3.84 18.97
C HIS A 160 7.61 -5.10 18.96
N ARG A 161 7.31 -6.07 18.09
CA ARG A 161 8.12 -7.29 17.97
C ARG A 161 9.56 -6.99 17.57
N ARG A 162 9.77 -6.12 16.57
CA ARG A 162 11.12 -5.71 16.14
C ARG A 162 11.91 -5.02 17.25
N ALA A 163 11.24 -4.22 18.08
CA ALA A 163 11.87 -3.57 19.23
C ALA A 163 12.33 -4.57 20.30
N ASN A 164 11.56 -5.65 20.52
CA ASN A 164 11.88 -6.68 21.51
C ASN A 164 12.95 -7.69 21.03
N ASP A 165 13.05 -7.96 19.73
CA ASP A 165 14.05 -8.88 19.15
C ASP A 165 15.48 -8.27 19.10
N SER A 166 15.64 -7.00 19.46
CA SER A 166 16.93 -6.28 19.44
C SER A 166 17.66 -6.31 20.80
N GLY A 167 17.27 -7.21 21.71
CA GLY A 167 17.84 -7.40 23.05
C GLY A 167 18.71 -8.66 23.17
#